data_AF-A0A9D5M2M9-F1
#
_entry.id   AF-A0A9D5M2M9-F1
#
_cell.length_a   1.000
_cell.length_b   1.000
_cell.length_c   1.000
_cell.angle_alpha   90.00
_cell.angle_beta   90.00
_cell.angle_gamma   90.00
#
_symmetry.space_group_name_H-M   'P 1'
#
loop_
_entity.id
_entity.type
_entity.pdbx_description
1 polymer ?
#
loop_
_entity_poly.entity_id
_entity_poly.type
_entity_poly.pdbx_seq_one_letter_code
_entity_poly.pdbx_strand_id
1 'polypeptide(L)'
;MRMADITETKETVTSNNLTYSVKEDDWHVKKKNKYVESAIFIFLAGFLYGLGYHYFVATCKFAPGGIGGVVAMIQYASGSVTTPKEGIDYTTLLMLLLNVPLLAIASKTLDKDFIIKTFLTAVVLTVTMFLLSQVIDRDYKFTITLGKNPDEVDTGIRLVSAIIGGAFCGLSLACALKVNASTGGADILGAMLQKKNPHKSVASMILVVNATIMAVSIIIYKDNLMPVFLSLIYIFASTVTCDRIMQGAKSALKFEVITEHAEEISKEIIEELGHGVTITPAKGMFHHKDKNLLICIIRPRQISRFQDIIRKYPETFAYVGSVNEIIGKYNTGAKKHETKK
;
A
#
# COMPACT_ATOMS: atom_id res chain seq x y z
N MET A 1 -44.54 24.48 -19.96
CA MET A 1 -44.74 25.72 -19.18
C MET A 1 -43.78 25.64 -17.98
N ARG A 2 -42.62 26.28 -17.87
CA ARG A 2 -41.82 27.20 -18.68
C ARG A 2 -40.37 26.68 -18.60
N MET A 3 -39.65 26.69 -19.73
CA MET A 3 -38.18 26.76 -19.70
C MET A 3 -37.80 28.13 -19.14
N ALA A 4 -36.90 28.16 -18.16
CA ALA A 4 -36.23 29.39 -17.74
C ALA A 4 -34.77 29.25 -18.16
N ASP A 5 -34.39 30.07 -19.13
CA ASP A 5 -33.02 30.28 -19.59
C ASP A 5 -32.11 30.59 -18.40
N ILE A 6 -31.11 29.74 -18.18
CA ILE A 6 -29.93 30.10 -17.39
C ILE A 6 -28.98 30.74 -18.38
N THR A 7 -29.08 32.05 -18.53
CA THR A 7 -28.04 32.88 -19.14
C THR A 7 -26.72 32.61 -18.44
N GLU A 8 -25.77 31.99 -19.16
CA GLU A 8 -24.36 31.86 -18.74
C GLU A 8 -23.73 33.26 -18.66
N THR A 9 -23.81 33.91 -17.50
CA THR A 9 -22.96 35.05 -17.19
C THR A 9 -21.59 34.53 -16.76
N LYS A 10 -20.60 34.68 -17.64
CA LYS A 10 -19.18 34.49 -17.33
C LYS A 10 -18.74 35.57 -16.34
N GLU A 11 -18.57 35.22 -15.07
CA GLU A 11 -17.90 36.10 -14.10
C GLU A 11 -16.40 35.81 -14.05
N THR A 12 -15.62 36.81 -14.47
CA THR A 12 -14.15 36.87 -14.39
C THR A 12 -13.73 37.29 -12.99
N VAL A 13 -12.94 36.48 -12.29
CA VAL A 13 -12.32 36.86 -11.02
C VAL A 13 -10.99 37.57 -11.33
N THR A 14 -10.93 38.85 -10.96
CA THR A 14 -9.74 39.70 -11.13
C THR A 14 -9.03 39.82 -9.79
N SER A 15 -7.88 39.15 -9.63
CA SER A 15 -6.93 39.45 -8.55
C SER A 15 -5.62 39.91 -9.16
N ASN A 16 -5.22 41.16 -8.91
CA ASN A 16 -3.95 41.76 -9.36
C ASN A 16 -3.62 41.54 -10.86
N ASN A 17 -4.45 42.07 -11.77
CA ASN A 17 -4.20 42.13 -13.22
C ASN A 17 -3.96 40.79 -13.96
N LEU A 18 -4.17 39.65 -13.32
CA LEU A 18 -4.07 38.33 -13.94
C LEU A 18 -5.45 37.67 -13.98
N THR A 19 -5.99 37.48 -15.18
CA THR A 19 -7.21 36.70 -15.42
C THR A 19 -6.85 35.23 -15.57
N TYR A 20 -7.26 34.41 -14.61
CA TYR A 20 -7.17 32.95 -14.68
C TYR A 20 -8.44 32.39 -15.34
N SER A 21 -8.28 31.44 -16.26
CA SER A 21 -9.40 30.80 -16.98
C SER A 21 -10.14 29.72 -16.16
N VAL A 22 -9.71 29.49 -14.91
CA VAL A 22 -10.22 28.42 -14.04
C VAL A 22 -11.20 29.01 -13.03
N LYS A 23 -12.46 28.55 -13.04
CA LYS A 23 -13.48 28.90 -12.04
C LYS A 23 -13.01 28.51 -10.63
N GLU A 24 -13.21 29.40 -9.67
CA GLU A 24 -12.91 29.17 -8.25
C GLU A 24 -13.86 28.15 -7.59
N ASP A 25 -14.96 27.77 -8.26
CA ASP A 25 -16.14 27.15 -7.62
C ASP A 25 -16.59 25.76 -8.12
N ASP A 26 -15.68 24.85 -8.49
CA ASP A 26 -16.05 23.43 -8.68
C ASP A 26 -15.21 22.46 -7.82
N TRP A 27 -14.79 22.91 -6.64
CA TRP A 27 -13.98 22.12 -5.70
C TRP A 27 -14.85 21.29 -4.76
N HIS A 28 -15.73 20.46 -5.32
CA HIS A 28 -16.44 19.45 -4.53
C HIS A 28 -15.50 18.29 -4.19
N VAL A 29 -14.90 18.33 -2.99
CA VAL A 29 -14.35 17.11 -2.38
C VAL A 29 -15.54 16.18 -2.13
N LYS A 30 -15.81 15.27 -3.07
CA LYS A 30 -16.75 14.17 -2.82
C LYS A 30 -16.26 13.48 -1.55
N LYS A 31 -16.97 13.65 -0.44
CA LYS A 31 -16.81 12.84 0.76
C LYS A 31 -17.17 11.41 0.36
N LYS A 32 -16.18 10.68 -0.18
CA LYS A 32 -16.28 9.22 -0.33
C LYS A 32 -16.65 8.66 1.03
N ASN A 33 -17.58 7.72 1.04
CA ASN A 33 -17.99 7.07 2.28
C ASN A 33 -16.81 6.22 2.78
N LYS A 34 -16.00 6.82 3.69
CA LYS A 34 -14.75 6.24 4.19
C LYS A 34 -14.94 4.83 4.77
N TYR A 35 -16.13 4.52 5.29
CA TYR A 35 -16.47 3.22 5.85
C TYR A 35 -16.62 2.14 4.78
N VAL A 36 -17.27 2.45 3.65
CA VAL A 36 -17.45 1.49 2.54
C VAL A 36 -16.11 1.20 1.86
N GLU A 37 -15.30 2.23 1.63
CA GLU A 37 -13.95 2.07 1.10
C GLU A 37 -13.09 1.21 2.06
N SER A 38 -13.18 1.47 3.37
CA SER A 38 -12.50 0.65 4.39
C SER A 38 -12.94 -0.81 4.36
N ALA A 39 -14.25 -1.07 4.27
CA ALA A 39 -14.78 -2.43 4.24
C ALA A 39 -14.32 -3.20 3.00
N ILE A 40 -14.30 -2.56 1.82
CA ILE A 40 -13.81 -3.18 0.58
C ILE A 40 -12.32 -3.54 0.70
N PHE A 41 -11.50 -2.64 1.23
CA PHE A 41 -10.07 -2.91 1.42
C PHE A 41 -9.80 -4.00 2.46
N ILE A 42 -10.58 -4.06 3.54
CA ILE A 42 -10.50 -5.13 4.56
C ILE A 42 -10.87 -6.49 3.94
N PHE A 43 -11.97 -6.54 3.19
CA PHE A 43 -12.39 -7.75 2.51
C PHE A 43 -11.33 -8.22 1.51
N LEU A 44 -10.87 -7.31 0.66
CA LEU A 44 -9.84 -7.59 -0.34
C LEU A 44 -8.53 -8.05 0.31
N ALA A 45 -8.13 -7.45 1.44
CA ALA A 45 -6.95 -7.87 2.17
C ALA A 45 -7.08 -9.32 2.68
N GLY A 46 -8.15 -9.64 3.41
CA GLY A 46 -8.37 -10.99 3.93
C GLY A 46 -8.48 -12.04 2.81
N PHE A 47 -9.19 -11.69 1.72
CA PHE A 47 -9.40 -12.56 0.58
C PHE A 47 -8.10 -12.87 -0.18
N LEU A 48 -7.31 -11.84 -0.51
CA LEU A 48 -6.04 -12.00 -1.23
C LEU A 48 -5.00 -12.77 -0.42
N TYR A 49 -4.96 -12.56 0.90
CA TYR A 49 -4.08 -13.34 1.77
C TYR A 49 -4.51 -14.79 1.79
N GLY A 50 -5.81 -15.07 1.96
CA GLY A 50 -6.35 -16.43 1.96
C GLY A 50 -6.01 -17.19 0.69
N LEU A 51 -6.21 -16.57 -0.49
CA LEU A 51 -5.84 -17.14 -1.79
C LEU A 51 -4.33 -17.37 -1.90
N GLY A 52 -3.52 -16.35 -1.57
CA GLY A 52 -2.07 -16.41 -1.66
C GLY A 52 -1.49 -17.53 -0.80
N TYR A 53 -1.99 -17.66 0.43
CA TYR A 53 -1.54 -18.70 1.33
C TYR A 53 -2.01 -20.09 0.89
N HIS A 54 -3.30 -20.26 0.57
CA HIS A 54 -3.85 -21.57 0.25
C HIS A 54 -3.22 -22.18 -1.01
N TYR A 55 -3.07 -21.39 -2.08
CA TYR A 55 -2.56 -21.89 -3.37
C TYR A 55 -1.05 -21.90 -3.52
N PHE A 56 -0.32 -21.09 -2.75
CA PHE A 56 1.14 -20.94 -2.93
C PHE A 56 1.97 -21.22 -1.68
N VAL A 57 1.39 -21.22 -0.47
CA VAL A 57 2.19 -21.38 0.76
C VAL A 57 1.91 -22.71 1.45
N ALA A 58 0.64 -23.08 1.57
CA ALA A 58 0.20 -24.22 2.37
C ALA A 58 0.89 -25.55 1.97
N THR A 59 1.16 -25.74 0.67
CA THR A 59 1.71 -27.00 0.13
C THR A 59 3.23 -27.03 -0.01
N CYS A 60 3.93 -25.91 0.16
CA CYS A 60 5.37 -25.80 -0.09
C CYS A 60 6.26 -25.99 1.16
N LYS A 61 5.67 -26.36 2.31
CA LYS A 61 6.35 -26.68 3.58
C LYS A 61 7.39 -25.61 3.99
N PHE A 62 7.03 -24.34 3.95
CA PHE A 62 7.86 -23.25 4.50
C PHE A 62 7.03 -22.35 5.42
N ALA A 63 7.68 -21.61 6.30
CA ALA A 63 7.03 -20.77 7.30
C ALA A 63 6.79 -19.35 6.73
N PRO A 64 5.56 -18.98 6.34
CA PRO A 64 5.28 -17.60 5.96
C PRO A 64 5.49 -16.72 7.19
N GLY A 65 6.27 -15.64 7.14
CA GLY A 65 6.59 -14.84 8.33
C GLY A 65 5.39 -14.45 9.22
N GLY A 66 5.65 -14.04 10.46
CA GLY A 66 4.61 -13.62 11.40
C GLY A 66 3.91 -14.75 12.13
N ILE A 67 2.63 -14.56 12.49
CA ILE A 67 1.84 -15.58 13.19
C ILE A 67 1.71 -16.84 12.33
N GLY A 68 1.54 -16.71 11.00
CA GLY A 68 1.52 -17.88 10.11
C GLY A 68 2.78 -18.73 10.20
N GLY A 69 3.93 -18.10 10.44
CA GLY A 69 5.22 -18.76 10.55
C GLY A 69 5.40 -19.41 11.91
N VAL A 70 4.94 -18.74 12.97
CA VAL A 70 4.85 -19.33 14.31
C VAL A 70 3.95 -20.56 14.30
N VAL A 71 2.80 -20.48 13.64
CA VAL A 71 1.87 -21.61 13.45
C VAL A 71 2.57 -22.75 12.71
N ALA A 72 3.24 -22.47 11.59
CA ALA A 72 3.97 -23.47 10.82
C ALA A 72 5.12 -24.12 11.63
N MET A 73 5.85 -23.34 12.43
CA MET A 73 6.89 -23.85 13.32
C MET A 73 6.34 -24.73 14.44
N ILE A 74 5.21 -24.35 15.06
CA ILE A 74 4.54 -25.17 16.09
C ILE A 74 4.08 -26.50 15.50
N GLN A 75 3.52 -26.49 14.29
CA GLN A 75 3.10 -27.72 13.60
C GLN A 75 4.29 -28.62 13.27
N TYR A 76 5.37 -28.04 12.75
CA TYR A 76 6.61 -28.76 12.46
C TYR A 76 7.20 -29.41 13.73
N ALA A 77 7.27 -28.65 14.83
CA ALA A 77 7.80 -29.14 16.11
C ALA A 77 6.89 -30.20 16.77
N SER A 78 5.57 -30.15 16.54
CA SER A 78 4.60 -31.09 17.12
C SER A 78 4.47 -32.40 16.34
N GLY A 79 5.27 -32.61 15.28
CA GLY A 79 5.24 -33.81 14.43
C GLY A 79 3.92 -34.01 13.68
N SER A 80 3.00 -33.04 13.75
CA SER A 80 1.72 -33.07 13.06
C SER A 80 1.95 -32.59 11.63
N VAL A 81 2.09 -33.56 10.72
CA VAL A 81 2.23 -33.29 9.29
C VAL A 81 1.14 -32.33 8.83
N THR A 82 1.55 -31.35 8.03
CA THR A 82 0.87 -30.12 7.56
C THR A 82 -0.42 -30.35 6.75
N THR A 83 -1.06 -31.50 6.86
CA THR A 83 -2.36 -31.82 6.28
C THR A 83 -2.99 -32.91 7.13
N PRO A 84 -4.12 -32.66 7.82
CA PRO A 84 -4.93 -33.75 8.31
C PRO A 84 -5.45 -34.49 7.07
N LYS A 85 -4.88 -35.66 6.77
CA LYS A 85 -5.41 -36.53 5.70
C LYS A 85 -6.89 -36.87 5.96
N GLU A 86 -7.37 -36.81 7.21
CA GLU A 86 -8.78 -36.99 7.58
C GLU A 86 -9.17 -36.18 8.84
N GLY A 87 -9.16 -34.84 8.78
CA GLY A 87 -9.56 -34.01 9.92
C GLY A 87 -9.77 -32.52 9.60
N ILE A 88 -10.44 -31.81 10.51
CA ILE A 88 -10.64 -30.36 10.43
C ILE A 88 -9.26 -29.67 10.49
N ASP A 89 -8.96 -28.81 9.52
CA ASP A 89 -7.71 -28.05 9.49
C ASP A 89 -7.69 -27.00 10.62
N TYR A 90 -7.04 -27.35 11.74
CA TYR A 90 -6.91 -26.46 12.89
C TYR A 90 -6.00 -25.26 12.63
N THR A 91 -5.26 -25.22 11.50
CA THR A 91 -4.32 -24.14 11.15
C THR A 91 -5.01 -22.79 11.13
N THR A 92 -6.19 -22.73 10.51
CA THR A 92 -6.96 -21.48 10.35
C THR A 92 -7.50 -20.96 11.69
N LEU A 93 -7.89 -21.87 12.58
CA LEU A 93 -8.36 -21.54 13.93
C LEU A 93 -7.20 -21.13 14.84
N LEU A 94 -6.03 -21.77 14.71
CA LEU A 94 -4.83 -21.41 15.46
C LEU A 94 -4.35 -20.00 15.11
N MET A 95 -4.39 -19.62 13.83
CA MET A 95 -4.06 -18.26 13.40
C MET A 95 -5.00 -17.21 14.01
N LEU A 96 -6.30 -17.48 14.03
CA LEU A 96 -7.27 -16.57 14.66
C LEU A 96 -7.03 -16.47 16.17
N LEU A 97 -6.82 -17.60 16.84
CA LEU A 97 -6.63 -17.68 18.28
C LEU A 97 -5.34 -16.97 18.72
N LEU A 98 -4.25 -17.08 17.95
CA LEU A 98 -2.99 -16.36 18.22
C LEU A 98 -3.09 -14.85 17.93
N ASN A 99 -3.97 -14.43 17.02
CA ASN A 99 -4.19 -13.01 16.75
C ASN A 99 -4.93 -12.30 17.90
N VAL A 100 -5.84 -12.97 18.62
CA VAL A 100 -6.58 -12.39 19.75
C VAL A 100 -5.68 -11.82 20.86
N PRO A 101 -4.73 -12.57 21.45
CA PRO A 101 -3.85 -12.03 22.49
C PRO A 101 -2.92 -10.95 21.93
N LEU A 102 -2.49 -11.07 20.67
CA LEU A 102 -1.67 -10.06 20.03
C LEU A 102 -2.41 -8.73 19.86
N LEU A 103 -3.69 -8.79 19.47
CA LEU A 103 -4.58 -7.63 19.41
C LEU A 103 -4.85 -7.02 20.79
N ALA A 104 -4.97 -7.84 21.83
CA ALA A 104 -5.13 -7.37 23.21
C ALA A 104 -3.88 -6.63 23.74
N ILE A 105 -2.68 -7.06 23.35
CA ILE A 105 -1.44 -6.33 23.65
C ILE A 105 -1.38 -5.04 22.82
N ALA A 106 -1.73 -5.13 21.54
CA ALA A 106 -1.70 -4.00 20.62
C ALA A 106 -2.70 -2.90 20.98
N SER A 107 -3.84 -3.21 21.60
CA SER A 107 -4.84 -2.22 22.02
C SER A 107 -4.33 -1.24 23.08
N LYS A 108 -3.22 -1.56 23.77
CA LYS A 108 -2.54 -0.63 24.68
C LYS A 108 -1.70 0.43 23.96
N THR A 109 -1.34 0.17 22.70
CA THR A 109 -0.37 0.98 21.94
C THR A 109 -0.98 1.61 20.69
N LEU A 110 -1.88 0.91 20.01
CA LEU A 110 -2.53 1.31 18.75
C LEU A 110 -3.98 1.72 18.97
N ASP A 111 -4.53 2.45 18.00
CA ASP A 111 -5.87 3.04 18.10
C ASP A 111 -6.96 1.97 17.97
N LYS A 112 -8.13 2.20 18.61
CA LYS A 112 -9.26 1.25 18.58
C LYS A 112 -9.75 0.94 17.17
N ASP A 113 -9.71 1.92 16.25
CA ASP A 113 -10.06 1.74 14.84
C ASP A 113 -9.16 0.70 14.15
N PHE A 114 -7.84 0.77 14.40
CA PHE A 114 -6.88 -0.21 13.88
C PHE A 114 -7.17 -1.62 14.39
N ILE A 115 -7.47 -1.75 15.68
CA ILE A 115 -7.75 -3.05 16.33
C ILE A 115 -9.01 -3.69 15.73
N ILE A 116 -10.11 -2.95 15.62
CA ILE A 116 -11.38 -3.46 15.08
C ILE A 116 -11.21 -3.88 13.61
N LYS A 117 -10.59 -3.03 12.79
CA LYS A 117 -10.38 -3.35 11.38
C LYS A 117 -9.46 -4.54 11.19
N THR A 118 -8.39 -4.65 11.99
CA THR A 118 -7.47 -5.80 11.94
C THR A 118 -8.16 -7.09 12.38
N PHE A 119 -9.02 -7.03 13.40
CA PHE A 119 -9.83 -8.18 13.79
C PHE A 119 -10.77 -8.62 12.67
N LEU A 120 -11.44 -7.67 12.00
CA LEU A 120 -12.29 -7.97 10.84
C LEU A 120 -11.48 -8.59 9.69
N THR A 121 -10.29 -8.07 9.38
CA THR A 121 -9.40 -8.67 8.37
C THR A 121 -9.03 -10.10 8.74
N ALA A 122 -8.69 -10.36 10.00
CA ALA A 122 -8.36 -11.71 10.48
C ALA A 122 -9.56 -12.67 10.35
N VAL A 123 -10.78 -12.21 10.65
CA VAL A 123 -12.01 -12.99 10.45
C VAL A 123 -12.24 -13.30 8.97
N VAL A 124 -12.13 -12.31 8.07
CA VAL A 124 -12.28 -12.52 6.63
C VAL A 124 -11.23 -13.50 6.10
N LEU A 125 -9.98 -13.36 6.56
CA LEU A 125 -8.90 -14.29 6.24
C LEU A 125 -9.26 -15.72 6.67
N THR A 126 -9.70 -15.91 7.93
CA THR A 126 -10.12 -17.21 8.46
C THR A 126 -11.26 -17.81 7.64
N VAL A 127 -12.30 -17.02 7.34
CA VAL A 127 -13.44 -17.48 6.54
C VAL A 127 -13.01 -17.85 5.12
N THR A 128 -12.17 -17.03 4.48
CA THR A 128 -11.68 -17.30 3.12
C THR A 128 -10.89 -18.60 3.07
N MET A 129 -9.97 -18.80 4.02
CA MET A 129 -9.20 -20.04 4.11
C MET A 129 -10.08 -21.26 4.38
N PHE A 130 -11.06 -21.14 5.27
CA PHE A 130 -11.99 -22.23 5.57
C PHE A 130 -12.83 -22.60 4.33
N LEU A 131 -13.35 -21.62 3.59
CA LEU A 131 -14.07 -21.86 2.35
C LEU A 131 -13.18 -22.54 1.29
N LEU A 132 -11.93 -22.10 1.15
CA LEU A 132 -10.99 -22.70 0.21
C LEU A 132 -10.65 -24.15 0.60
N SER A 133 -10.29 -24.40 1.85
CA SER A 133 -9.82 -25.72 2.30
C SER A 133 -10.93 -26.76 2.50
N GLN A 134 -12.16 -26.35 2.80
CA GLN A 134 -13.26 -27.28 3.08
C GLN A 134 -14.29 -27.38 1.95
N VAL A 135 -14.50 -26.31 1.17
CA VAL A 135 -15.63 -26.23 0.22
C VAL A 135 -15.16 -26.20 -1.24
N ILE A 136 -14.17 -25.35 -1.56
CA ILE A 136 -13.84 -25.05 -2.96
C ILE A 136 -12.73 -25.96 -3.50
N ASP A 137 -11.63 -26.11 -2.77
CA ASP A 137 -10.47 -26.88 -3.23
C ASP A 137 -9.89 -27.77 -2.12
N ARG A 138 -10.74 -28.69 -1.63
CA ARG A 138 -10.39 -29.63 -0.55
C ARG A 138 -9.17 -30.50 -0.87
N ASP A 139 -8.96 -30.81 -2.15
CA ASP A 139 -7.85 -31.65 -2.63
C ASP A 139 -6.63 -30.83 -3.07
N TYR A 140 -6.64 -29.50 -2.88
CA TYR A 140 -5.58 -28.60 -3.32
C TYR A 140 -5.23 -28.73 -4.83
N LYS A 141 -6.22 -29.10 -5.66
CA LYS A 141 -6.07 -29.40 -7.09
C LYS A 141 -5.60 -28.19 -7.91
N PHE A 142 -5.94 -26.97 -7.48
CA PHE A 142 -5.54 -25.74 -8.17
C PHE A 142 -4.25 -25.12 -7.61
N THR A 143 -3.62 -25.79 -6.66
CA THR A 143 -2.34 -25.36 -6.10
C THR A 143 -1.22 -25.58 -7.12
N ILE A 144 -0.21 -24.70 -7.10
CA ILE A 144 0.95 -24.74 -8.02
C ILE A 144 1.71 -26.08 -7.99
N THR A 145 1.50 -26.89 -6.95
CA THR A 145 2.12 -28.21 -6.76
C THR A 145 1.38 -29.36 -7.44
N LEU A 146 0.21 -29.12 -8.08
CA LEU A 146 -0.60 -30.07 -8.87
C LEU A 146 -0.60 -31.52 -8.31
N GLY A 147 -1.05 -31.70 -7.07
CA GLY A 147 -1.26 -33.04 -6.48
C GLY A 147 0.01 -33.87 -6.26
N LYS A 148 1.22 -33.32 -6.43
CA LYS A 148 2.45 -34.01 -6.04
C LYS A 148 2.62 -34.01 -4.52
N ASN A 149 3.19 -35.09 -4.00
CA ASN A 149 3.63 -35.14 -2.61
C ASN A 149 4.55 -33.91 -2.34
N PRO A 150 4.43 -33.24 -1.19
CA PRO A 150 5.24 -32.06 -0.89
C PRO A 150 6.76 -32.30 -0.98
N ASP A 151 7.18 -33.56 -0.89
CA ASP A 151 8.58 -34.01 -0.95
C ASP A 151 9.07 -34.25 -2.38
N GLU A 152 8.16 -34.30 -3.37
CA GLU A 152 8.44 -34.42 -4.80
C GLU A 152 8.30 -33.09 -5.56
N VAL A 153 7.99 -32.00 -4.84
CA VAL A 153 7.87 -30.67 -5.43
C VAL A 153 9.26 -30.14 -5.73
N ASP A 154 9.52 -29.91 -7.02
CA ASP A 154 10.77 -29.35 -7.48
C ASP A 154 11.08 -28.01 -6.79
N THR A 155 12.36 -27.79 -6.54
CA THR A 155 12.89 -26.56 -5.93
C THR A 155 12.45 -25.33 -6.71
N GLY A 156 12.42 -25.43 -8.05
CA GLY A 156 11.95 -24.36 -8.92
C GLY A 156 10.50 -23.97 -8.65
N ILE A 157 9.61 -24.95 -8.50
CA ILE A 157 8.17 -24.71 -8.22
C ILE A 157 8.02 -24.07 -6.84
N ARG A 158 8.72 -24.54 -5.82
CA ARG A 158 8.69 -23.96 -4.46
C ARG A 158 9.17 -22.52 -4.45
N LEU A 159 10.21 -22.20 -5.23
CA LEU A 159 10.74 -20.84 -5.37
C LEU A 159 9.71 -19.91 -6.03
N VAL A 160 9.10 -20.32 -7.15
CA VAL A 160 8.04 -19.57 -7.82
C VAL A 160 6.87 -19.34 -6.86
N SER A 161 6.51 -20.36 -6.09
CA SER A 161 5.47 -20.29 -5.08
C SER A 161 5.76 -19.26 -3.98
N ALA A 162 7.00 -19.22 -3.48
CA ALA A 162 7.43 -18.23 -2.50
C ALA A 162 7.32 -16.79 -3.04
N ILE A 163 7.71 -16.57 -4.31
CA ILE A 163 7.65 -15.25 -4.94
C ILE A 163 6.19 -14.81 -5.18
N ILE A 164 5.36 -15.68 -5.78
CA ILE A 164 3.96 -15.35 -6.09
C ILE A 164 3.14 -15.23 -4.80
N GLY A 165 3.28 -16.19 -3.88
CA GLY A 165 2.64 -16.12 -2.56
C GLY A 165 3.04 -14.87 -1.79
N GLY A 166 4.33 -14.50 -1.84
CA GLY A 166 4.84 -13.28 -1.26
C GLY A 166 4.20 -12.04 -1.90
N ALA A 167 4.07 -11.99 -3.22
CA ALA A 167 3.41 -10.87 -3.90
C ALA A 167 1.92 -10.73 -3.53
N PHE A 168 1.17 -11.84 -3.46
CA PHE A 168 -0.23 -11.83 -3.01
C PHE A 168 -0.36 -11.35 -1.56
N CYS A 169 0.50 -11.84 -0.66
CA CYS A 169 0.55 -11.41 0.73
C CYS A 169 0.92 -9.91 0.84
N GLY A 170 1.90 -9.45 0.06
CA GLY A 170 2.30 -8.04 0.02
C GLY A 170 1.20 -7.11 -0.48
N LEU A 171 0.43 -7.55 -1.48
CA LEU A 171 -0.74 -6.83 -1.97
C LEU A 171 -1.86 -6.77 -0.91
N SER A 172 -2.12 -7.90 -0.25
CA SER A 172 -3.06 -7.95 0.88
C SER A 172 -2.66 -6.99 2.00
N LEU A 173 -1.38 -7.01 2.41
CA LEU A 173 -0.84 -6.14 3.44
C LEU A 173 -0.97 -4.67 3.05
N ALA A 174 -0.67 -4.31 1.80
CA ALA A 174 -0.85 -2.95 1.32
C ALA A 174 -2.32 -2.50 1.34
N CYS A 175 -3.26 -3.39 1.00
CA CYS A 175 -4.70 -3.12 1.11
C CYS A 175 -5.13 -2.86 2.56
N ALA A 176 -4.65 -3.68 3.51
CA ALA A 176 -4.94 -3.49 4.93
C ALA A 176 -4.34 -2.16 5.46
N LEU A 177 -3.06 -1.90 5.19
CA LEU A 177 -2.36 -0.71 5.67
C LEU A 177 -2.95 0.60 5.09
N LYS A 178 -3.50 0.57 3.87
CA LYS A 178 -4.19 1.74 3.28
C LYS A 178 -5.36 2.25 4.11
N VAL A 179 -6.00 1.38 4.88
CA VAL A 179 -7.18 1.72 5.70
C VAL A 179 -6.88 1.70 7.19
N ASN A 180 -5.59 1.79 7.55
CA ASN A 180 -5.08 1.67 8.91
C ASN A 180 -5.51 0.34 9.57
N ALA A 181 -5.34 -0.77 8.86
CA ALA A 181 -5.57 -2.12 9.35
C ALA A 181 -4.33 -3.00 9.09
N SER A 182 -4.36 -4.22 9.60
CA SER A 182 -3.32 -5.23 9.38
C SER A 182 -3.95 -6.57 8.96
N THR A 183 -3.15 -7.47 8.37
CA THR A 183 -3.57 -8.84 8.04
C THR A 183 -3.62 -9.78 9.25
N GLY A 184 -3.14 -9.30 10.41
CA GLY A 184 -2.92 -10.11 11.61
C GLY A 184 -1.52 -10.75 11.60
N GLY A 185 -0.86 -10.84 12.75
CA GLY A 185 0.49 -11.42 12.86
C GLY A 185 1.61 -10.41 13.10
N ALA A 186 2.78 -10.65 12.48
CA ALA A 186 3.97 -9.81 12.64
C ALA A 186 3.72 -8.35 12.26
N ASP A 187 2.74 -8.11 11.39
CA ASP A 187 2.28 -6.79 11.00
C ASP A 187 1.84 -5.92 12.20
N ILE A 188 1.18 -6.53 13.20
CA ILE A 188 0.74 -5.83 14.40
C ILE A 188 1.96 -5.37 15.20
N LEU A 189 2.94 -6.26 15.36
CA LEU A 189 4.21 -5.92 16.02
C LEU A 189 5.01 -4.87 15.23
N GLY A 190 5.02 -4.98 13.91
CA GLY A 190 5.66 -4.00 13.03
C GLY A 190 5.01 -2.63 13.13
N ALA A 191 3.69 -2.55 13.17
CA ALA A 191 2.95 -1.30 13.40
C ALA A 191 3.22 -0.70 14.79
N MET A 192 3.28 -1.54 15.83
CA MET A 192 3.67 -1.09 17.18
C MET A 192 5.10 -0.53 17.21
N LEU A 193 6.04 -1.17 16.51
CA LEU A 193 7.42 -0.73 16.43
C LEU A 193 7.56 0.55 15.58
N GLN A 194 6.78 0.68 14.52
CA GLN A 194 6.72 1.90 13.71
C GLN A 194 6.18 3.10 14.51
N LYS A 195 5.19 2.89 15.38
CA LYS A 195 4.71 3.95 16.29
C LYS A 195 5.80 4.49 17.22
N LYS A 196 6.79 3.64 17.57
CA LYS A 196 8.00 4.07 18.30
C LYS A 196 9.07 4.72 17.41
N ASN A 197 9.08 4.42 16.11
CA ASN A 197 10.05 4.89 15.13
C ASN A 197 9.36 5.53 13.90
N PRO A 198 8.79 6.75 14.02
CA PRO A 198 7.95 7.35 12.96
C PRO A 198 8.69 7.61 11.64
N HIS A 199 10.01 7.74 11.67
CA HIS A 199 10.84 8.03 10.49
C HIS A 199 11.03 6.84 9.54
N LYS A 200 10.58 5.64 9.92
CA LYS A 200 10.78 4.41 9.12
C LYS A 200 9.45 3.88 8.59
N SER A 201 9.48 3.21 7.43
CA SER A 201 8.25 2.65 6.83
C SER A 201 7.69 1.51 7.68
N VAL A 202 6.35 1.33 7.65
CA VAL A 202 5.68 0.22 8.32
C VAL A 202 6.24 -1.12 7.83
N ALA A 203 6.37 -1.29 6.50
CA ALA A 203 6.85 -2.53 5.92
C ALA A 203 8.29 -2.86 6.33
N SER A 204 9.17 -1.85 6.47
CA SER A 204 10.52 -2.06 7.01
C SER A 204 10.50 -2.57 8.44
N MET A 205 9.58 -2.08 9.28
CA MET A 205 9.42 -2.58 10.64
C MET A 205 8.90 -4.01 10.68
N ILE A 206 7.95 -4.34 9.80
CA ILE A 206 7.44 -5.70 9.61
C ILE A 206 8.57 -6.64 9.17
N LEU A 207 9.46 -6.20 8.28
CA LEU A 207 10.64 -6.96 7.86
C LEU A 207 11.57 -7.26 9.03
N VAL A 208 11.83 -6.30 9.93
CA VAL A 208 12.65 -6.52 11.13
C VAL A 208 12.03 -7.58 12.05
N VAL A 209 10.71 -7.50 12.28
CA VAL A 209 9.99 -8.51 13.07
C VAL A 209 10.08 -9.88 12.41
N ASN A 210 9.85 -9.96 11.10
CA ASN A 210 9.94 -11.21 10.34
C ASN A 210 11.36 -11.79 10.29
N ALA A 211 12.40 -10.94 10.23
CA ALA A 211 13.79 -11.38 10.31
C ALA A 211 14.11 -12.00 11.68
N THR A 212 13.50 -11.48 12.76
CA THR A 212 13.63 -12.04 14.10
C THR A 212 12.95 -13.41 14.19
N ILE A 213 11.74 -13.53 13.65
CA ILE A 213 11.02 -14.82 13.57
C ILE A 213 11.82 -15.84 12.75
N MET A 214 12.45 -15.39 11.67
CA MET A 214 13.30 -16.22 10.84
C MET A 214 14.54 -16.72 11.57
N ALA A 215 15.21 -15.86 12.35
CA ALA A 215 16.36 -16.26 13.14
C ALA A 215 15.99 -17.39 14.13
N VAL A 216 14.79 -17.32 14.72
CA VAL A 216 14.24 -18.39 15.57
C VAL A 216 13.96 -19.66 14.75
N SER A 217 13.45 -19.53 13.52
CA SER A 217 13.16 -20.68 12.65
C SER A 217 14.40 -21.51 12.31
N ILE A 218 15.58 -20.88 12.15
CA ILE A 218 16.85 -21.60 11.88
C ILE A 218 17.17 -22.60 13.00
N ILE A 219 16.86 -22.24 14.25
CA ILE A 219 17.10 -23.10 15.41
C ILE A 219 16.12 -24.28 15.44
N ILE A 220 14.95 -24.17 14.79
CA ILE A 220 13.90 -25.21 14.80
C ILE A 220 14.10 -26.17 13.63
N TYR A 221 14.39 -25.66 12.43
CA TYR A 221 14.56 -26.45 11.20
C TYR A 221 15.97 -27.03 11.04
N LYS A 222 16.70 -27.28 12.14
CA LYS A 222 18.16 -27.56 12.23
C LYS A 222 18.77 -28.40 11.09
N ASP A 223 18.03 -29.36 10.56
CA ASP A 223 18.50 -30.33 9.56
C ASP A 223 18.21 -29.93 8.09
N ASN A 224 17.36 -28.92 7.84
CA ASN A 224 17.04 -28.46 6.48
C ASN A 224 16.78 -26.93 6.44
N LEU A 225 17.73 -26.19 5.86
CA LEU A 225 17.63 -24.72 5.72
C LEU A 225 16.79 -24.27 4.51
N MET A 226 16.40 -25.18 3.61
CA MET A 226 15.66 -24.83 2.40
C MET A 226 14.31 -24.13 2.69
N PRO A 227 13.48 -24.57 3.66
CA PRO A 227 12.29 -23.84 4.09
C PRO A 227 12.59 -22.41 4.58
N VAL A 228 13.75 -22.19 5.22
CA VAL A 228 14.15 -20.87 5.74
C VAL A 228 14.44 -19.92 4.57
N PHE A 229 15.19 -20.36 3.56
CA PHE A 229 15.47 -19.55 2.37
C PHE A 229 14.21 -19.23 1.57
N LEU A 230 13.29 -20.19 1.43
CA LEU A 230 11.99 -19.94 0.78
C LEU A 230 11.17 -18.90 1.56
N SER A 231 11.19 -18.98 2.89
CA SER A 231 10.53 -18.00 3.76
C SER A 231 11.14 -16.60 3.60
N LEU A 232 12.46 -16.51 3.40
CA LEU A 232 13.16 -15.23 3.19
C LEU A 232 12.72 -14.57 1.88
N ILE A 233 12.67 -15.35 0.81
CA ILE A 233 12.23 -14.89 -0.50
C ILE A 233 10.76 -14.45 -0.45
N TYR A 234 9.91 -15.23 0.23
CA TYR A 234 8.51 -14.88 0.47
C TYR A 234 8.35 -13.55 1.22
N ILE A 235 9.07 -13.38 2.35
CA ILE A 235 9.01 -12.16 3.17
C ILE A 235 9.55 -10.96 2.37
N PHE A 236 10.63 -11.14 1.62
CA PHE A 236 11.21 -10.11 0.77
C PHE A 236 10.24 -9.68 -0.33
N ALA A 237 9.66 -10.64 -1.08
CA ALA A 237 8.68 -10.37 -2.13
C ALA A 237 7.42 -9.67 -1.58
N SER A 238 6.94 -10.07 -0.40
CA SER A 238 5.83 -9.41 0.29
C SER A 238 6.16 -7.98 0.68
N THR A 239 7.35 -7.75 1.25
CA THR A 239 7.79 -6.41 1.70
C THR A 239 7.93 -5.46 0.50
N VAL A 240 8.63 -5.89 -0.55
CA VAL A 240 8.82 -5.08 -1.77
C VAL A 240 7.49 -4.77 -2.44
N THR A 241 6.62 -5.76 -2.59
CA THR A 241 5.28 -5.56 -3.17
C THR A 241 4.47 -4.57 -2.34
N CYS A 242 4.46 -4.72 -1.02
CA CYS A 242 3.76 -3.82 -0.12
C CYS A 242 4.28 -2.38 -0.22
N ASP A 243 5.60 -2.18 -0.10
CA ASP A 243 6.22 -0.85 -0.17
C ASP A 243 5.95 -0.18 -1.51
N ARG A 244 6.05 -0.91 -2.63
CA ARG A 244 5.77 -0.35 -3.97
C ARG A 244 4.32 0.10 -4.11
N ILE A 245 3.36 -0.65 -3.58
CA ILE A 245 1.94 -0.27 -3.62
C ILE A 245 1.66 0.92 -2.68
N MET A 246 2.28 0.95 -1.51
CA MET A 246 2.13 2.05 -0.55
C MET A 246 2.74 3.36 -1.09
N GLN A 247 3.94 3.29 -1.66
CA GLN A 247 4.61 4.44 -2.29
C GLN A 247 3.84 4.92 -3.52
N GLY A 248 3.39 4.00 -4.39
CA GLY A 248 2.61 4.34 -5.58
C GLY A 248 1.25 4.98 -5.28
N ALA A 249 0.68 4.74 -4.09
CA ALA A 249 -0.59 5.33 -3.67
C ALA A 249 -0.47 6.74 -3.07
N LYS A 250 0.72 7.14 -2.57
CA LYS A 250 0.92 8.41 -1.85
C LYS A 250 1.98 9.32 -2.45
N SER A 251 2.70 8.91 -3.49
CA SER A 251 3.77 9.74 -4.05
C SER A 251 3.20 10.98 -4.73
N ALA A 252 3.46 12.13 -4.12
CA ALA A 252 3.47 13.41 -4.79
C ALA A 252 4.89 13.95 -4.78
N LEU A 253 5.20 14.78 -5.76
CA LEU A 253 6.51 15.38 -5.93
C LEU A 253 6.39 16.86 -5.68
N LYS A 254 7.20 17.36 -4.74
CA LYS A 254 7.38 18.77 -4.52
C LYS A 254 8.44 19.25 -5.50
N PHE A 255 8.05 20.13 -6.39
CA PHE A 255 8.96 20.84 -7.26
C PHE A 255 9.22 22.23 -6.70
N GLU A 256 10.50 22.57 -6.66
CA GLU A 256 10.99 23.89 -6.35
C GLU A 256 11.69 24.42 -7.59
N VAL A 257 11.13 25.49 -8.16
CA VAL A 257 11.57 26.09 -9.43
C VAL A 257 12.09 27.48 -9.16
N ILE A 258 13.34 27.75 -9.53
CA ILE A 258 13.95 29.07 -9.40
C ILE A 258 13.97 29.70 -10.79
N THR A 259 13.26 30.82 -10.95
CA THR A 259 13.06 31.46 -12.25
C THR A 259 12.88 32.98 -12.14
N GLU A 260 13.16 33.69 -13.23
CA GLU A 260 12.76 35.10 -13.43
C GLU A 260 11.34 35.19 -14.05
N HIS A 261 10.86 34.11 -14.67
CA HIS A 261 9.58 34.00 -15.39
C HIS A 261 8.46 33.38 -14.55
N ALA A 262 8.31 33.87 -13.31
CA ALA A 262 7.41 33.26 -12.32
C ALA A 262 5.94 33.22 -12.75
N GLU A 263 5.44 34.30 -13.32
CA GLU A 263 4.02 34.43 -13.70
C GLU A 263 3.65 33.52 -14.86
N GLU A 264 4.51 33.48 -15.90
CA GLU A 264 4.30 32.68 -17.11
C GLU A 264 4.30 31.19 -16.79
N ILE A 265 5.30 30.72 -16.04
CA ILE A 265 5.40 29.32 -15.60
C ILE A 265 4.23 28.96 -14.67
N SER A 266 3.86 29.85 -13.75
CA SER A 266 2.72 29.61 -12.85
C SER A 266 1.42 29.44 -13.63
N LYS A 267 1.20 30.26 -14.66
CA LYS A 267 0.02 30.15 -15.52
C LYS A 267 -0.02 28.82 -16.27
N GLU A 268 1.07 28.41 -16.90
CA GLU A 268 1.13 27.11 -17.61
C GLU A 268 0.89 25.93 -16.65
N ILE A 269 1.46 25.96 -15.44
CA ILE A 269 1.24 24.90 -14.44
C ILE A 269 -0.23 24.84 -14.01
N ILE A 270 -0.88 25.99 -13.78
CA ILE A 270 -2.28 26.06 -13.37
C ILE A 270 -3.20 25.57 -14.51
N GLU A 271 -2.95 26.01 -15.75
CA GLU A 271 -3.82 25.72 -16.89
C GLU A 271 -3.62 24.29 -17.44
N GLU A 272 -2.37 23.82 -17.57
CA GLU A 272 -2.08 22.50 -18.16
C GLU A 272 -2.10 21.36 -17.14
N LEU A 273 -1.69 21.62 -15.90
CA LEU A 273 -1.56 20.59 -14.86
C LEU A 273 -2.67 20.64 -13.81
N GLY A 274 -3.38 21.77 -13.67
CA GLY A 274 -4.46 21.95 -12.70
C GLY A 274 -4.00 21.94 -11.24
N HIS A 275 -2.74 22.33 -11.00
CA HIS A 275 -2.14 22.41 -9.66
C HIS A 275 -1.88 23.85 -9.25
N GLY A 276 -2.11 24.14 -7.97
CA GLY A 276 -1.75 25.44 -7.40
C GLY A 276 -0.24 25.61 -7.30
N VAL A 277 0.21 26.86 -7.43
CA VAL A 277 1.61 27.27 -7.32
C VAL A 277 1.70 28.36 -6.26
N THR A 278 2.71 28.26 -5.39
CA THR A 278 3.03 29.32 -4.41
C THR A 278 4.31 30.01 -4.85
N ILE A 279 4.29 31.35 -4.89
CA ILE A 279 5.43 32.17 -5.26
C ILE A 279 6.08 32.70 -3.98
N THR A 280 7.39 32.47 -3.84
CA THR A 280 8.21 33.04 -2.77
C THR A 280 9.28 33.95 -3.39
N PRO A 281 9.36 35.22 -2.99
CA PRO A 281 10.43 36.11 -3.44
C PRO A 281 11.79 35.55 -3.01
N ALA A 282 12.76 35.51 -3.93
CA ALA A 282 14.10 35.04 -3.68
C ALA A 282 15.13 36.02 -4.27
N LYS A 283 16.38 35.96 -3.80
CA LYS A 283 17.45 36.75 -4.36
C LYS A 283 18.66 35.88 -4.62
N GLY A 284 19.11 35.84 -5.86
CA GLY A 284 20.30 35.08 -6.24
C GLY A 284 21.55 35.84 -5.81
N MET A 285 22.33 35.28 -4.89
CA MET A 285 23.53 35.99 -4.40
C MET A 285 24.71 36.02 -5.37
N PHE A 286 24.74 35.16 -6.39
CA PHE A 286 25.82 35.18 -7.37
C PHE A 286 25.74 36.39 -8.31
N HIS A 287 24.55 36.66 -8.87
CA HIS A 287 24.32 37.79 -9.78
C HIS A 287 23.61 38.98 -9.11
N HIS A 288 23.29 38.88 -7.82
CA HIS A 288 22.46 39.84 -7.06
C HIS A 288 21.12 40.20 -7.72
N LYS A 289 20.62 39.34 -8.61
CA LYS A 289 19.32 39.50 -9.27
C LYS A 289 18.20 38.96 -8.41
N ASP A 290 17.08 39.67 -8.43
CA ASP A 290 15.83 39.21 -7.83
C ASP A 290 15.29 38.05 -8.69
N LYS A 291 14.94 36.95 -8.01
CA LYS A 291 14.39 35.74 -8.61
C LYS A 291 13.16 35.32 -7.82
N ASN A 292 12.40 34.39 -8.36
CA ASN A 292 11.27 33.82 -7.65
C ASN A 292 11.45 32.32 -7.49
N LEU A 293 11.08 31.82 -6.32
CA LEU A 293 10.98 30.41 -6.02
C LEU A 293 9.51 29.99 -6.13
N LEU A 294 9.19 29.18 -7.14
CA LEU A 294 7.88 28.56 -7.27
C LEU A 294 7.89 27.22 -6.53
N ILE A 295 6.94 27.05 -5.63
CA ILE A 295 6.69 25.78 -4.93
C ILE A 295 5.38 25.21 -5.47
N CYS A 296 5.46 24.00 -6.04
CA CYS A 296 4.27 23.30 -6.51
C CYS A 296 4.35 21.80 -6.19
N ILE A 297 3.19 21.19 -5.97
CA ILE A 297 3.08 19.76 -5.69
C ILE A 297 2.40 19.06 -6.86
N ILE A 298 3.17 18.27 -7.60
CA ILE A 298 2.75 17.65 -8.85
C ILE A 298 2.71 16.14 -8.68
N ARG A 299 1.81 15.49 -9.41
CA ARG A 299 1.71 14.02 -9.41
C ARG A 299 2.81 13.40 -10.26
N PRO A 300 3.35 12.22 -9.90
CA PRO A 300 4.38 11.55 -10.68
C PRO A 300 4.01 11.31 -12.17
N ARG A 301 2.72 11.11 -12.47
CA ARG A 301 2.24 10.94 -13.84
C ARG A 301 2.30 12.21 -14.69
N GLN A 302 2.40 13.39 -14.07
CA GLN A 302 2.45 14.69 -14.73
C GLN A 302 3.88 15.24 -14.87
N ILE A 303 4.90 14.49 -14.43
CA ILE A 303 6.31 14.92 -14.50
C ILE A 303 6.72 15.28 -15.92
N SER A 304 6.37 14.45 -16.92
CA SER A 304 6.77 14.72 -18.31
C SER A 304 6.26 16.08 -18.78
N ARG A 305 4.97 16.37 -18.56
CA ARG A 305 4.38 17.65 -18.94
C ARG A 305 4.99 18.82 -18.18
N PHE A 306 5.27 18.64 -16.88
CA PHE A 306 5.98 19.66 -16.10
C PHE A 306 7.39 19.93 -16.64
N GLN A 307 8.14 18.88 -17.01
CA GLN A 307 9.45 19.03 -17.62
C GLN A 307 9.37 19.75 -18.96
N ASP A 308 8.32 19.49 -19.76
CA ASP A 308 8.08 20.18 -21.03
C ASP A 308 7.82 21.68 -20.82
N ILE A 309 7.06 22.06 -19.78
CA ILE A 309 6.85 23.47 -19.38
C ILE A 309 8.19 24.11 -18.99
N ILE A 310 8.95 23.50 -18.08
CA ILE A 310 10.22 24.08 -17.60
C ILE A 310 11.26 24.20 -18.72
N ARG A 311 11.30 23.25 -19.66
CA ARG A 311 12.21 23.27 -20.81
C ARG A 311 12.01 24.44 -21.76
N LYS A 312 10.83 25.07 -21.78
CA LYS A 312 10.58 26.30 -22.56
C LYS A 312 11.40 27.49 -22.04
N TYR A 313 11.86 27.44 -20.78
CA TYR A 313 12.54 28.53 -20.10
C TYR A 313 13.98 28.14 -19.73
N PRO A 314 14.97 28.37 -20.62
CA PRO A 314 16.34 27.89 -20.43
C PRO A 314 17.08 28.50 -19.22
N GLU A 315 16.66 29.68 -18.75
CA GLU A 315 17.22 30.36 -17.58
C GLU A 315 16.63 29.87 -16.23
N THR A 316 15.81 28.82 -16.27
CA THR A 316 15.12 28.24 -15.12
C THR A 316 15.74 26.91 -14.72
N PHE A 317 15.92 26.69 -13.42
CA PHE A 317 16.25 25.37 -12.89
C PHE A 317 15.23 24.93 -11.85
N ALA A 318 14.99 23.62 -11.80
CA ALA A 318 14.05 23.02 -10.87
C ALA A 318 14.69 21.81 -10.22
N TYR A 319 14.35 21.57 -8.95
CA TYR A 319 14.69 20.33 -8.26
C TYR A 319 13.45 19.70 -7.66
N VAL A 320 13.54 18.40 -7.42
CA VAL A 320 12.40 17.57 -6.99
C VAL A 320 12.67 16.91 -5.64
N GLY A 321 11.72 17.07 -4.73
CA GLY A 321 11.66 16.35 -3.46
C GLY A 321 10.46 15.39 -3.43
N SER A 322 10.64 14.23 -2.81
CA SER A 322 9.53 13.31 -2.55
C SER A 322 8.69 13.81 -1.37
N VAL A 323 7.37 13.87 -1.54
CA VAL A 323 6.41 14.20 -0.48
C VAL A 323 5.74 12.91 -0.03
N ASN A 324 5.87 12.58 1.25
CA ASN A 324 5.31 11.34 1.83
C ASN A 324 3.80 11.43 2.07
N GLU A 325 3.30 12.62 2.40
CA GLU A 325 1.89 12.86 2.71
C GLU A 325 1.52 14.32 2.43
N ILE A 326 0.31 14.53 1.89
CA ILE A 326 -0.28 15.86 1.73
C ILE A 326 -1.55 15.91 2.57
N ILE A 327 -1.62 16.90 3.46
CA ILE A 327 -2.75 17.10 4.35
C ILE A 327 -3.50 18.36 3.90
N GLY A 328 -4.82 18.28 3.76
CA GLY A 328 -5.67 19.42 3.40
C GLY A 328 -6.15 19.41 1.95
N LYS A 329 -6.40 20.60 1.40
CA LYS A 329 -7.00 20.79 0.07
C LYS A 329 -5.96 20.54 -1.03
N TYR A 330 -5.79 19.28 -1.43
CA TYR A 330 -4.97 18.89 -2.58
C TYR A 330 -5.84 18.33 -3.70
N ASN A 331 -5.63 18.83 -4.92
CA ASN A 331 -6.32 18.32 -6.10
C ASN A 331 -5.88 16.86 -6.33
N THR A 332 -6.77 15.90 -6.09
CA THR A 332 -6.57 14.48 -6.41
C THR A 332 -7.01 14.12 -7.83
N GLY A 333 -7.55 15.08 -8.60
CA GLY A 333 -7.79 14.93 -10.03
C GLY A 333 -8.99 14.05 -10.34
N ALA A 334 -10.05 14.14 -9.52
CA ALA A 334 -11.32 13.56 -9.87
C ALA A 334 -11.74 14.10 -11.24
N LYS A 335 -11.86 13.18 -12.20
CA LYS A 335 -12.06 13.40 -13.63
C LYS A 335 -13.10 14.50 -13.90
N LYS A 336 -12.78 15.38 -14.86
CA LYS A 336 -13.80 16.03 -15.71
C LYS A 336 -14.63 14.91 -16.33
N HIS A 337 -15.84 14.68 -15.82
CA HIS A 337 -16.86 14.05 -16.65
C HIS A 337 -17.26 15.11 -17.67
N GLU A 338 -16.86 14.91 -18.92
CA GLU A 338 -17.49 15.58 -20.05
C GLU A 338 -18.98 15.23 -20.02
N THR A 339 -19.80 16.17 -19.57
CA THR A 339 -21.22 16.19 -19.90
C THR A 339 -21.28 16.41 -21.41
N LYS A 340 -21.56 15.33 -22.15
CA LYS A 340 -21.92 15.40 -23.57
C LYS A 340 -23.09 16.36 -23.73
N LYS A 341 -22.96 17.19 -24.76
CA LYS A 341 -23.95 18.12 -25.32
C LYS A 341 -25.34 17.50 -25.48
#